data_AF-A0A1L5KNX8-F1
#
_entry.id   AF-A0A1L5KNX8-F1
#
_cell.length_a   1.000
_cell.length_b   1.000
_cell.length_c   1.000
_cell.angle_alpha   90.00
_cell.angle_beta   90.00
_cell.angle_gamma   90.00
#
_symmetry.space_group_name_H-M   'P 1'
#
loop_
_entity.id
_entity.type
_entity.pdbx_description
1 polymer ?
#
loop_
_entity_poly.entity_id
_entity_poly.type
_entity_poly.pdbx_seq_one_letter_code
_entity_poly.pdbx_strand_id
1 'polypeptide(L)'
;MPSFPLFYKQMKSMRKMQALAPKMQRIQNKYKGKTDQASKEAMSRETMKLYQDNNVNPAGSCLPMLIQGPVFMSMFYTLSAIPYIANGKRDPLGAFDVATAKQFTQTDVFGIVSVTDNFTRAATAGKVVIGVFVFLMCFCLWLMQYINMKRNMAAASMNKQTETMQKAMLWLFPVMYIFSGASFPFAVLVYWLTNNVCNLCRTLWQVYCFPTP
;
A
#
# COMPACT_ATOMS: atom_id res chain seq x y z
N MET A 1 7.24 4.53 20.09
CA MET A 1 6.85 3.49 19.11
C MET A 1 5.61 2.72 19.61
N PRO A 2 4.38 3.29 19.54
CA PRO A 2 3.16 2.66 20.07
C PRO A 2 2.67 1.43 19.29
N SER A 3 3.29 1.13 18.14
CA SER A 3 2.85 0.12 17.19
C SER A 3 3.38 -1.29 17.46
N PHE A 4 4.34 -1.44 18.38
CA PHE A 4 5.04 -2.71 18.63
C PHE A 4 4.14 -3.88 19.07
N PRO A 5 3.15 -3.72 19.99
CA PRO A 5 2.32 -4.84 20.41
C PRO A 5 1.33 -5.29 19.32
N LEU A 6 0.80 -4.36 18.54
CA LEU A 6 -0.06 -4.67 17.39
C LEU A 6 0.76 -5.39 16.30
N PHE A 7 1.96 -4.90 16.05
CA PHE A 7 2.88 -5.47 15.08
C PHE A 7 3.31 -6.90 15.45
N TYR A 8 3.60 -7.15 16.74
CA TYR A 8 3.90 -8.48 17.26
C TYR A 8 2.73 -9.47 17.05
N LYS A 9 1.48 -9.03 17.28
CA LYS A 9 0.28 -9.84 17.01
C LYS A 9 0.14 -10.15 15.51
N GLN A 10 0.37 -9.18 14.63
CA GLN A 10 0.37 -9.39 13.17
C GLN A 10 1.44 -10.40 12.74
N MET A 11 2.66 -10.29 13.26
CA MET A 11 3.74 -11.24 12.97
C MET A 11 3.45 -12.66 13.48
N LYS A 12 2.90 -12.80 14.70
CA LYS A 12 2.50 -14.10 15.25
C LYS A 12 1.41 -14.75 14.40
N SER A 13 0.45 -13.98 13.90
CA SER A 13 -0.58 -14.47 12.97
C SER A 13 0.03 -14.94 11.64
N MET A 14 0.98 -14.18 11.08
CA MET A 14 1.69 -14.55 9.85
C MET A 14 2.48 -15.85 9.99
N ARG A 15 3.22 -16.04 11.09
CA ARG A 15 3.96 -17.28 11.36
C ARG A 15 3.04 -18.50 11.48
N LYS A 16 1.90 -18.35 12.16
CA LYS A 16 0.89 -19.43 12.23
C LYS A 16 0.35 -19.78 10.85
N MET A 17 0.13 -18.78 9.99
CA MET A 17 -0.32 -19.01 8.61
C MET A 17 0.75 -19.73 7.78
N GLN A 18 2.02 -19.37 7.93
CA GLN A 18 3.14 -20.07 7.31
C GLN A 18 3.22 -21.54 7.76
N ALA A 19 2.96 -21.84 9.04
CA ALA A 19 2.93 -23.22 9.54
C ALA A 19 1.79 -24.07 8.94
N LEU A 20 0.70 -23.44 8.47
CA LEU A 20 -0.42 -24.13 7.80
C LEU A 20 -0.20 -24.34 6.30
N ALA A 21 0.89 -23.81 5.74
CA ALA A 21 1.23 -23.94 4.34
C ALA A 21 1.13 -25.36 3.75
N PRO A 22 1.77 -26.38 4.34
CA PRO A 22 1.72 -27.72 3.78
C PRO A 22 0.31 -28.33 3.83
N LYS A 23 -0.49 -27.99 4.85
CA LYS A 23 -1.88 -28.45 4.97
C LYS A 23 -2.76 -27.81 3.89
N MET A 24 -2.53 -26.54 3.58
CA MET A 24 -3.25 -25.84 2.52
C MET A 24 -2.98 -26.45 1.14
N GLN A 25 -1.72 -26.82 0.85
CA GLN A 25 -1.37 -27.49 -0.41
C GLN A 25 -2.09 -28.81 -0.60
N ARG A 26 -2.25 -29.59 0.48
CA ARG A 26 -2.98 -30.86 0.43
C ARG A 26 -4.43 -30.66 0.02
N ILE A 27 -5.10 -29.64 0.58
CA ILE A 27 -6.47 -29.28 0.19
C ILE A 27 -6.50 -28.86 -1.28
N GLN A 28 -5.59 -27.98 -1.72
CA GLN A 28 -5.56 -27.55 -3.13
C GLN A 28 -5.30 -28.70 -4.10
N ASN A 29 -4.38 -29.60 -3.77
CA ASN A 29 -4.08 -30.78 -4.60
C ASN A 29 -5.28 -31.74 -4.66
N LYS A 30 -6.05 -31.89 -3.58
CA LYS A 30 -7.29 -32.70 -3.54
C LYS A 30 -8.37 -32.19 -4.50
N TYR A 31 -8.43 -30.89 -4.75
CA TYR A 31 -9.40 -30.25 -5.66
C TYR A 31 -8.79 -29.80 -6.99
N LYS A 32 -7.51 -30.09 -7.24
CA LYS A 32 -6.82 -29.68 -8.46
C LYS A 32 -7.47 -30.33 -9.68
N GLY A 33 -7.78 -29.52 -10.69
CA GLY A 33 -8.44 -29.96 -11.93
C GLY A 33 -9.97 -30.05 -11.84
N LYS A 34 -10.58 -29.84 -10.66
CA LYS A 34 -12.05 -29.80 -10.53
C LYS A 34 -12.55 -28.38 -10.75
N THR A 35 -13.32 -28.17 -11.83
CA THR A 35 -13.89 -26.88 -12.18
C THR A 35 -15.33 -26.67 -11.71
N ASP A 36 -15.94 -27.71 -11.12
CA ASP A 36 -17.33 -27.65 -10.64
C ASP A 36 -17.51 -26.60 -9.55
N GLN A 37 -18.65 -25.90 -9.58
CA GLN A 37 -19.01 -24.91 -8.56
C GLN A 37 -19.04 -25.55 -7.16
N ALA A 38 -19.60 -26.75 -7.05
CA ALA A 38 -19.63 -27.53 -5.81
C ALA A 38 -18.20 -27.87 -5.30
N SER A 39 -17.27 -28.17 -6.20
CA SER A 39 -15.87 -28.45 -5.86
C SER A 39 -15.14 -27.21 -5.33
N LYS A 40 -15.41 -26.03 -5.90
CA LYS A 40 -14.86 -24.74 -5.41
C LYS A 40 -15.42 -24.38 -4.04
N GLU A 41 -16.70 -24.60 -3.82
CA GLU A 41 -17.34 -24.35 -2.53
C GLU A 41 -16.83 -25.30 -1.45
N ALA A 42 -16.68 -26.59 -1.78
CA ALA A 42 -16.09 -27.58 -0.88
C ALA A 42 -14.65 -27.21 -0.50
N MET A 43 -13.83 -26.79 -1.47
CA MET A 43 -12.47 -26.30 -1.22
C MET A 43 -12.46 -25.07 -0.29
N SER A 44 -13.36 -24.11 -0.52
CA SER A 44 -13.49 -22.92 0.33
C SER A 44 -13.88 -23.28 1.77
N ARG A 45 -14.83 -24.20 1.94
CA ARG A 45 -15.26 -24.70 3.25
C ARG A 45 -14.15 -25.45 3.99
N GLU A 46 -13.43 -26.35 3.32
CA GLU A 46 -12.28 -27.06 3.93
C GLU A 46 -11.15 -26.10 4.31
N THR A 47 -10.86 -25.11 3.46
CA THR A 47 -9.89 -24.06 3.76
C THR A 47 -10.31 -23.25 5.00
N MET A 48 -11.58 -22.87 5.09
CA MET A 48 -12.10 -22.12 6.24
C MET A 48 -12.08 -22.94 7.53
N LYS A 49 -12.46 -24.22 7.48
CA LYS A 49 -12.35 -25.14 8.63
C LYS A 49 -10.90 -25.26 9.10
N LEU A 50 -9.95 -25.44 8.17
CA LEU A 50 -8.53 -25.50 8.52
C LEU A 50 -8.06 -24.23 9.25
N TYR A 51 -8.51 -23.05 8.83
CA TYR A 51 -8.20 -21.79 9.52
C TYR A 51 -8.85 -21.71 10.91
N GLN A 52 -10.10 -22.14 11.05
CA GLN A 52 -10.83 -22.19 12.33
C GLN A 52 -10.16 -23.14 13.32
N ASP A 53 -9.88 -24.38 12.90
CA ASP A 53 -9.26 -25.42 13.73
C ASP A 53 -7.88 -24.99 14.27
N ASN A 54 -7.16 -24.17 13.50
CA ASN A 54 -5.83 -23.68 13.87
C ASN A 54 -5.84 -22.26 14.45
N ASN A 55 -7.03 -21.70 14.73
CA ASN A 55 -7.23 -20.36 15.32
C ASN A 55 -6.46 -19.26 14.56
N VAL A 56 -6.51 -19.29 13.23
CA VAL A 56 -5.90 -18.28 12.33
C VAL A 56 -7.01 -17.51 11.64
N ASN A 57 -6.97 -16.17 11.71
CA ASN A 57 -7.95 -15.32 11.04
C ASN A 57 -7.35 -14.70 9.76
N PRO A 58 -7.82 -15.07 8.55
CA PRO A 58 -7.35 -14.49 7.29
C PRO A 58 -7.72 -13.01 7.12
N ALA A 59 -8.69 -12.48 7.86
CA ALA A 59 -9.07 -11.07 7.83
C ALA A 59 -8.09 -10.15 8.59
N GLY A 60 -7.17 -10.70 9.39
CA GLY A 60 -6.19 -9.90 10.13
C GLY A 60 -5.22 -9.11 9.23
N SER A 61 -5.05 -9.54 7.98
CA SER A 61 -4.15 -8.91 7.00
C SER A 61 -4.79 -7.79 6.17
N CYS A 62 -6.13 -7.70 6.10
CA CYS A 62 -6.82 -6.60 5.38
C CYS A 62 -7.18 -5.41 6.29
N LEU A 63 -7.09 -5.58 7.62
CA LEU A 63 -7.34 -4.53 8.61
C LEU A 63 -6.52 -3.24 8.37
N PRO A 64 -5.24 -3.28 7.96
CA PRO A 64 -4.47 -2.07 7.68
C PRO A 64 -5.04 -1.25 6.51
N MET A 65 -5.64 -1.91 5.53
CA MET A 65 -6.16 -1.25 4.32
C MET A 65 -7.45 -0.48 4.60
N LEU A 66 -8.31 -1.02 5.49
CA LEU A 66 -9.53 -0.33 5.92
C LEU A 66 -9.24 0.94 6.73
N ILE A 67 -8.20 0.93 7.55
CA ILE A 67 -7.78 2.10 8.34
C ILE A 67 -7.05 3.13 7.48
N GLN A 68 -6.38 2.72 6.40
CA GLN A 68 -5.63 3.61 5.52
C GLN A 68 -6.53 4.53 4.66
N GLY A 69 -7.70 4.06 4.24
CA GLY A 69 -8.62 4.82 3.38
C GLY A 69 -9.03 6.18 3.96
N PRO A 70 -9.52 6.25 5.21
CA PRO A 70 -9.89 7.52 5.86
C PRO A 70 -8.74 8.53 6.00
N VAL A 71 -7.52 8.04 6.28
CA VAL A 71 -6.33 8.90 6.39
C VAL A 71 -5.99 9.54 5.05
N PHE A 72 -6.14 8.79 3.95
CA PHE A 72 -5.94 9.34 2.61
C PHE A 72 -7.00 10.39 2.26
N MET A 73 -8.29 10.12 2.54
CA MET A 73 -9.37 11.05 2.22
C MET A 73 -9.24 12.38 2.97
N SER A 74 -8.91 12.33 4.26
CA SER A 74 -8.70 13.55 5.06
C SER A 74 -7.55 14.40 4.50
N MET A 75 -6.41 13.78 4.20
CA MET A 75 -5.28 14.52 3.65
C MET A 75 -5.51 15.02 2.23
N PHE A 76 -6.12 14.21 1.36
CA PHE A 76 -6.48 14.63 0.00
C PHE A 76 -7.42 15.84 0.04
N TYR A 77 -8.44 15.81 0.91
CA TYR A 77 -9.35 16.93 1.12
C TYR A 77 -8.60 18.19 1.55
N THR A 78 -7.68 18.10 2.51
CA THR A 78 -6.86 19.24 2.95
C THR A 78 -5.99 19.76 1.80
N LEU A 79 -5.21 18.91 1.13
CA LEU A 79 -4.30 19.32 0.06
C LEU A 79 -5.05 19.92 -1.14
N SER A 80 -6.21 19.37 -1.50
CA SER A 80 -7.05 19.91 -2.56
C SER A 80 -7.75 21.21 -2.16
N ALA A 81 -7.98 21.45 -0.87
CA ALA A 81 -8.60 22.69 -0.38
C ALA A 81 -7.61 23.86 -0.28
N ILE A 82 -6.33 23.61 0.00
CA ILE A 82 -5.26 24.63 0.13
C ILE A 82 -5.28 25.69 -1.00
N PRO A 83 -5.29 25.35 -2.30
CA PRO A 83 -5.32 26.36 -3.36
C PRO A 83 -6.62 27.19 -3.38
N TYR A 84 -7.74 26.68 -2.88
CA TYR A 84 -8.99 27.44 -2.76
C TYR A 84 -9.00 28.37 -1.55
N ILE A 85 -8.37 27.94 -0.44
CA ILE A 85 -8.14 28.78 0.76
C ILE A 85 -7.17 29.91 0.42
N ALA A 86 -6.09 29.63 -0.32
CA ALA A 86 -5.12 30.63 -0.76
C ALA A 86 -5.74 31.74 -1.64
N ASN A 87 -6.79 31.40 -2.39
CA ASN A 87 -7.57 32.33 -3.23
C ASN A 87 -8.76 32.98 -2.49
N GLY A 88 -8.93 32.73 -1.19
CA GLY A 88 -10.01 33.30 -0.37
C GLY A 88 -11.41 32.77 -0.70
N LYS A 89 -11.53 31.68 -1.47
CA LYS A 89 -12.81 31.09 -1.89
C LYS A 89 -13.35 30.06 -0.89
N ARG A 90 -12.59 29.75 0.16
CA ARG A 90 -12.93 28.76 1.18
C ARG A 90 -12.37 29.19 2.53
N ASP A 91 -13.12 28.90 3.60
CA ASP A 91 -12.71 29.16 4.97
C ASP A 91 -11.46 28.33 5.36
N PRO A 92 -10.62 28.85 6.28
CA PRO A 92 -9.44 28.15 6.79
C PRO A 92 -9.75 26.74 7.30
N LEU A 93 -8.88 25.78 6.97
CA LEU A 93 -9.01 24.39 7.40
C LEU A 93 -7.96 24.08 8.48
N GLY A 94 -8.39 24.20 9.74
CA GLY A 94 -7.55 23.91 10.90
C GLY A 94 -6.34 24.85 10.97
N ALA A 95 -5.12 24.29 10.91
CA ALA A 95 -3.87 25.05 10.97
C ALA A 95 -3.48 25.76 9.66
N PHE A 96 -4.24 25.58 8.57
CA PHE A 96 -3.99 26.21 7.27
C PHE A 96 -4.87 27.45 7.09
N ASP A 97 -4.38 28.61 7.53
CA ASP A 97 -4.96 29.92 7.24
C ASP A 97 -4.56 30.44 5.85
N VAL A 98 -5.26 31.45 5.31
CA VAL A 98 -5.07 32.03 3.97
C VAL A 98 -3.60 32.41 3.72
N ALA A 99 -2.91 32.97 4.72
CA ALA A 99 -1.49 33.31 4.63
C ALA A 99 -0.60 32.06 4.50
N THR A 100 -0.87 31.01 5.28
CA THR A 100 -0.12 29.75 5.24
C THR A 100 -0.40 29.00 3.93
N ALA A 101 -1.65 29.04 3.45
CA ALA A 101 -2.05 28.44 2.19
C ALA A 101 -1.35 29.11 0.99
N LYS A 102 -1.23 30.46 0.97
CA LYS A 102 -0.46 31.17 -0.05
C LYS A 102 1.02 30.80 -0.06
N GLN A 103 1.65 30.74 1.12
CA GLN A 103 3.03 30.29 1.25
C GLN A 103 3.20 28.85 0.73
N PHE A 104 2.25 27.97 1.03
CA PHE A 104 2.28 26.58 0.56
C PHE A 104 2.14 26.47 -0.97
N THR A 105 1.29 27.29 -1.58
CA THR A 105 1.14 27.33 -3.05
C THR A 105 2.35 27.92 -3.78
N GLN A 106 3.07 28.82 -3.12
CA GLN A 106 4.31 29.43 -3.64
C GLN A 106 5.57 28.63 -3.24
N THR A 107 5.43 27.57 -2.47
CA THR A 107 6.56 26.72 -2.09
C THR A 107 6.94 25.86 -3.28
N ASP A 108 8.15 26.06 -3.78
CA ASP A 108 8.76 25.19 -4.77
C ASP A 108 9.54 24.07 -4.08
N VAL A 109 9.23 22.83 -4.42
CA VAL A 109 10.04 21.70 -3.99
C VAL A 109 11.26 21.64 -4.91
N PHE A 110 12.45 21.71 -4.31
CA PHE A 110 13.73 21.83 -5.01
C PHE A 110 13.87 23.06 -5.92
N GLY A 111 13.02 24.09 -5.76
CA GLY A 111 13.05 25.31 -6.58
C GLY A 111 12.59 25.12 -8.04
N ILE A 112 11.99 23.97 -8.38
CA ILE A 112 11.74 23.55 -9.78
C ILE A 112 10.27 23.13 -10.00
N VAL A 113 9.56 22.67 -8.96
CA VAL A 113 8.16 22.22 -9.03
C VAL A 113 7.35 22.85 -7.92
N SER A 114 6.28 23.56 -8.27
CA SER A 114 5.29 23.98 -7.28
C SER A 114 4.61 22.75 -6.70
N VAL A 115 4.42 22.76 -5.38
CA VAL A 115 3.70 21.71 -4.64
C VAL A 115 2.29 21.46 -5.20
N THR A 116 1.70 22.46 -5.87
CA THR A 116 0.36 22.37 -6.49
C THR A 116 0.35 21.93 -7.95
N ASP A 117 1.50 21.85 -8.62
CA ASP A 117 1.56 21.46 -10.03
C ASP A 117 1.40 19.95 -10.21
N ASN A 118 0.80 19.57 -11.34
CA ASN A 118 0.71 18.18 -11.80
C ASN A 118 1.60 18.00 -13.04
N PHE A 119 1.85 16.77 -13.47
CA PHE A 119 2.69 16.47 -14.65
C PHE A 119 2.23 17.18 -15.94
N THR A 120 0.94 17.51 -16.07
CA THR A 120 0.39 18.23 -17.23
C THR A 120 0.64 19.74 -17.20
N ARG A 121 0.78 20.33 -16.01
CA ARG A 121 0.93 21.79 -15.81
C ARG A 121 2.35 22.23 -15.48
N ALA A 122 3.17 21.32 -14.95
CA ALA A 122 4.56 21.61 -14.60
C ALA A 122 5.40 21.98 -15.83
N ALA A 123 6.39 22.85 -15.64
CA ALA A 123 7.42 23.16 -16.64
C ALA A 123 8.27 21.92 -16.98
N THR A 124 9.05 21.95 -18.06
CA THR A 124 9.86 20.81 -18.53
C THR A 124 10.75 20.23 -17.43
N ALA A 125 11.43 21.07 -16.66
CA ALA A 125 12.25 20.64 -15.52
C ALA A 125 11.40 19.96 -14.43
N GLY A 126 10.19 20.46 -14.20
CA GLY A 126 9.27 19.89 -13.23
C GLY A 126 8.69 18.53 -13.64
N LYS A 127 8.44 18.33 -14.94
CA LYS A 127 8.03 17.01 -15.47
C LYS A 127 9.10 15.94 -15.23
N VAL A 128 10.38 16.29 -15.35
CA VAL A 128 11.49 15.38 -15.05
C VAL A 128 11.49 15.00 -13.57
N VAL A 129 11.36 15.98 -12.67
CA VAL A 129 11.29 15.72 -11.22
C VAL A 129 10.10 14.82 -10.87
N ILE A 130 8.91 15.11 -11.40
CA ILE A 130 7.72 14.29 -11.21
C ILE A 130 7.95 12.86 -11.72
N GLY A 131 8.55 12.70 -12.91
CA GLY A 131 8.90 11.40 -13.48
C GLY A 131 9.86 10.60 -12.60
N VAL A 132 10.90 11.25 -12.05
CA VAL A 132 11.85 10.62 -11.10
C VAL A 132 11.14 10.18 -9.83
N PHE A 133 10.23 11.00 -9.28
CA PHE A 133 9.44 10.64 -8.10
C PHE A 133 8.54 9.43 -8.35
N VAL A 134 7.83 9.40 -9.49
CA VAL A 134 6.98 8.25 -9.86
C VAL A 134 7.83 6.99 -10.04
N PHE A 135 8.99 7.09 -10.69
CA PHE A 135 9.94 5.99 -10.83
C PHE A 135 10.40 5.47 -9.46
N LEU A 136 10.81 6.36 -8.54
CA LEU A 136 11.22 6.00 -7.19
C LEU A 136 10.10 5.34 -6.40
N MET A 137 8.85 5.78 -6.54
CA MET A 137 7.70 5.14 -5.91
C MET A 137 7.48 3.72 -6.43
N CYS A 138 7.48 3.54 -7.75
CA CYS A 138 7.39 2.23 -8.39
C CYS A 138 8.53 1.32 -7.93
N PHE A 139 9.75 1.83 -7.86
CA PHE A 139 10.92 1.10 -7.39
C PHE A 139 10.80 0.70 -5.91
N CYS A 140 10.39 1.61 -5.04
CA CYS A 140 10.19 1.32 -3.61
C CYS A 140 9.15 0.22 -3.39
N LEU A 141 8.04 0.26 -4.13
CA LEU A 141 6.98 -0.75 -4.03
C LEU A 141 7.39 -2.08 -4.64
N TRP A 142 8.08 -2.07 -5.77
CA TRP A 142 8.68 -3.26 -6.34
C TRP A 142 9.64 -3.91 -5.34
N LEU A 143 10.51 -3.13 -4.70
CA LEU A 143 11.45 -3.61 -3.70
C LEU A 143 10.74 -4.14 -2.45
N MET A 144 9.73 -3.42 -1.93
CA MET A 144 8.90 -3.89 -0.82
C MET A 144 8.21 -5.20 -1.17
N GLN A 145 7.63 -5.31 -2.36
CA GLN A 145 6.94 -6.51 -2.81
C GLN A 145 7.93 -7.65 -3.05
N TYR A 146 9.13 -7.37 -3.56
CA TYR A 146 10.21 -8.33 -3.72
C TYR A 146 10.66 -8.90 -2.37
N ILE A 147 10.88 -8.03 -1.36
CA ILE A 147 11.22 -8.44 0.00
C ILE A 147 10.07 -9.23 0.64
N ASN A 148 8.83 -8.76 0.48
CA ASN A 148 7.64 -9.45 0.99
C ASN A 148 7.46 -10.81 0.33
N MET A 149 7.65 -10.94 -0.98
CA MET A 149 7.58 -12.22 -1.68
C MET A 149 8.66 -13.17 -1.18
N LYS A 150 9.90 -12.70 -1.00
CA LYS A 150 11.00 -13.53 -0.46
C LYS A 150 10.80 -13.96 1.00
N ARG A 151 10.09 -13.17 1.82
CA ARG A 151 9.84 -13.48 3.25
C ARG A 151 8.52 -14.18 3.52
N ASN A 152 7.48 -13.84 2.75
CA ASN A 152 6.22 -14.59 2.69
C ASN A 152 6.31 -15.79 1.74
N MET A 153 7.54 -16.18 1.35
CA MET A 153 7.83 -17.48 0.74
C MET A 153 7.77 -18.58 1.82
N ALA A 154 6.69 -18.70 2.58
CA ALA A 154 5.69 -19.75 2.35
C ALA A 154 4.77 -19.51 1.13
N ALA A 155 5.34 -19.26 -0.05
CA ALA A 155 4.61 -18.99 -1.29
C ALA A 155 3.74 -20.17 -1.74
N ALA A 156 3.92 -21.33 -1.12
CA ALA A 156 3.15 -22.51 -1.41
C ALA A 156 1.97 -22.71 -0.42
N SER A 157 1.69 -21.80 0.52
CA SER A 157 0.46 -21.85 1.34
C SER A 157 -0.75 -21.18 0.69
N MET A 158 -0.56 -20.54 -0.44
CA MET A 158 -1.52 -19.55 -0.94
C MET A 158 -2.49 -20.22 -1.89
N ASN A 159 -3.79 -20.06 -1.64
CA ASN A 159 -4.78 -20.36 -2.66
C ASN A 159 -4.42 -19.59 -3.93
N LYS A 160 -4.67 -20.19 -5.10
CA LYS A 160 -4.50 -19.55 -6.42
C LYS A 160 -5.08 -18.12 -6.45
N GLN A 161 -6.13 -17.89 -5.67
CA GLN A 161 -6.76 -16.58 -5.43
C GLN A 161 -5.84 -15.53 -4.79
N THR A 162 -5.04 -15.87 -3.78
CA THR A 162 -4.17 -14.90 -3.08
C THR A 162 -2.90 -14.61 -3.87
N GLU A 163 -2.36 -15.58 -4.58
CA GLU A 163 -1.28 -15.36 -5.55
C GLU A 163 -1.73 -14.44 -6.68
N THR A 164 -2.95 -14.65 -7.19
CA THR A 164 -3.54 -13.79 -8.23
C THR A 164 -3.73 -12.36 -7.72
N MET A 165 -4.19 -12.18 -6.48
CA MET A 165 -4.32 -10.85 -5.86
C MET A 165 -2.98 -10.15 -5.67
N GLN A 166 -1.92 -10.86 -5.26
CA GLN A 166 -0.57 -10.30 -5.12
C GLN A 166 0.05 -9.93 -6.48
N LYS A 167 -0.12 -10.78 -7.49
CA LYS A 167 0.31 -10.50 -8.88
C LYS A 167 -0.50 -9.36 -9.51
N ALA A 168 -1.79 -9.27 -9.20
CA ALA A 168 -2.61 -8.14 -9.63
C ALA A 168 -2.13 -6.84 -8.97
N MET A 169 -1.82 -6.85 -7.66
CA MET A 169 -1.22 -5.68 -6.98
C MET A 169 0.07 -5.22 -7.66
N LEU A 170 0.96 -6.14 -8.05
CA LEU A 170 2.22 -5.82 -8.74
C LEU A 170 2.02 -5.01 -10.03
N TRP A 171 0.95 -5.28 -10.78
CA TRP A 171 0.64 -4.57 -12.02
C TRP A 171 -0.27 -3.35 -11.81
N LEU A 172 -1.19 -3.43 -10.85
CA LEU A 172 -2.14 -2.37 -10.57
C LEU A 172 -1.47 -1.13 -9.98
N PHE A 173 -0.48 -1.30 -9.08
CA PHE A 173 0.19 -0.16 -8.44
C PHE A 173 0.99 0.71 -9.43
N PRO A 174 1.89 0.17 -10.28
CA PRO A 174 2.63 1.00 -11.22
C PRO A 174 1.71 1.78 -12.17
N VAL A 175 0.63 1.15 -12.65
CA VAL A 175 -0.37 1.82 -13.51
C VAL A 175 -1.06 2.95 -12.75
N MET A 176 -1.50 2.68 -11.52
CA MET A 176 -2.08 3.71 -10.64
C MET A 176 -1.13 4.88 -10.43
N TYR A 177 0.16 4.63 -10.17
CA TYR A 177 1.11 5.72 -9.91
C TYR A 177 1.44 6.55 -11.14
N ILE A 178 1.59 5.91 -12.30
CA ILE A 178 1.79 6.60 -13.58
C ILE A 178 0.58 7.50 -13.88
N PHE A 179 -0.63 6.98 -13.74
CA PHE A 179 -1.86 7.78 -13.90
C PHE A 179 -1.94 8.90 -12.86
N SER A 180 -1.61 8.59 -11.61
CA SER A 180 -1.67 9.54 -10.51
C SER A 180 -0.71 10.72 -10.68
N GLY A 181 0.46 10.51 -11.32
CA GLY A 181 1.40 11.58 -11.63
C GLY A 181 0.82 12.62 -12.59
N ALA A 182 -0.07 12.19 -13.50
CA ALA A 182 -0.79 13.07 -14.41
C ALA A 182 -2.00 13.74 -13.77
N SER A 183 -2.69 13.05 -12.87
CA SER A 183 -3.97 13.50 -12.32
C SER A 183 -3.87 14.29 -11.02
N PHE A 184 -2.82 14.09 -10.21
CA PHE A 184 -2.73 14.66 -8.86
C PHE A 184 -1.59 15.67 -8.68
N PRO A 185 -1.72 16.61 -7.72
CA PRO A 185 -0.66 17.54 -7.34
C PRO A 185 0.60 16.86 -6.85
N PHE A 186 1.74 17.49 -7.13
CA PHE A 186 3.05 17.03 -6.69
C PHE A 186 3.12 16.82 -5.17
N ALA A 187 2.41 17.60 -4.37
CA ALA A 187 2.26 17.38 -2.92
C ALA A 187 1.87 15.94 -2.57
N VAL A 188 0.90 15.38 -3.30
CA VAL A 188 0.37 14.04 -3.08
C VAL A 188 1.42 13.00 -3.45
N LEU A 189 2.19 13.26 -4.50
CA LEU A 189 3.31 12.41 -4.91
C LEU A 189 4.41 12.38 -3.86
N VAL A 190 4.83 13.53 -3.33
CA VAL A 190 5.83 13.61 -2.25
C VAL A 190 5.36 12.83 -1.02
N TYR A 191 4.09 12.98 -0.64
CA TYR A 191 3.52 12.20 0.45
C TYR A 191 3.59 10.69 0.18
N TRP A 192 3.15 10.23 -0.99
CA TRP A 192 3.16 8.79 -1.30
C TRP A 192 4.58 8.23 -1.32
N LEU A 193 5.55 8.95 -1.87
CA LEU A 193 6.95 8.53 -1.81
C LEU A 193 7.42 8.43 -0.36
N THR A 194 7.16 9.45 0.46
CA THR A 194 7.54 9.45 1.88
C THR A 194 6.92 8.29 2.64
N ASN A 195 5.64 8.01 2.41
CA ASN A 195 4.95 6.87 3.02
C ASN A 195 5.53 5.54 2.53
N ASN A 196 5.81 5.42 1.23
CA ASN A 196 6.43 4.22 0.65
C ASN A 196 7.85 4.00 1.21
N VAL A 197 8.68 5.03 1.31
CA VAL A 197 10.01 4.95 1.92
C VAL A 197 9.90 4.57 3.40
N CYS A 198 9.00 5.19 4.17
CA CYS A 198 8.75 4.80 5.56
C CYS A 198 8.33 3.32 5.68
N ASN A 199 7.45 2.86 4.79
CA ASN A 199 7.00 1.47 4.77
C ASN A 199 8.13 0.50 4.36
N LEU A 200 9.00 0.91 3.44
CA LEU A 200 10.20 0.16 3.07
C LEU A 200 11.15 0.07 4.25
N CYS A 201 11.46 1.19 4.93
CA CYS A 201 12.28 1.21 6.13
C CYS A 201 11.70 0.31 7.23
N ARG A 202 10.38 0.36 7.45
CA ARG A 202 9.70 -0.57 8.36
C ARG A 202 9.89 -2.02 7.91
N THR A 203 9.68 -2.31 6.63
CA THR A 203 9.85 -3.67 6.08
C THR A 203 11.28 -4.16 6.26
N LEU A 204 12.29 -3.33 5.99
CA LEU A 204 13.72 -3.62 6.17
C LEU A 204 14.08 -3.83 7.64
N TRP A 205 13.63 -2.94 8.53
CA TRP A 205 13.78 -3.08 9.99
C TRP A 205 13.17 -4.40 10.48
N GLN A 206 12.01 -4.77 9.96
CA GLN A 206 11.37 -6.04 10.29
C GLN A 206 12.14 -7.25 9.77
N VAL A 207 12.86 -7.15 8.64
CA VAL A 207 13.76 -8.22 8.19
C VAL A 207 14.91 -8.37 9.17
N TYR A 208 15.50 -7.25 9.57
CA TYR A 208 16.70 -7.23 10.40
C TYR A 208 16.45 -7.65 11.85
N CYS A 209 15.42 -7.10 12.50
CA CYS A 209 15.11 -7.39 13.90
C CYS A 209 14.35 -8.70 14.11
N PHE A 210 13.63 -9.19 13.10
CA PHE A 210 12.89 -10.45 13.16
C PHE A 210 13.21 -11.32 11.94
N PRO A 211 14.42 -11.91 11.91
CA PRO A 211 14.75 -12.92 10.91
C PRO A 211 13.70 -14.03 10.98
N THR A 212 13.16 -14.38 9.83
CA THR A 212 12.38 -15.61 9.66
C THR A 212 13.31 -16.80 9.91
N PRO A 213 12.86 -17.88 10.56
CA PRO A 213 13.61 -19.13 10.57
C PRO A 213 13.78 -19.69 9.16
#